data_AF-A0A4Q3WGC1-F1
#
_entry.id   AF-A0A4Q3WGC1-F1
#
_cell.length_a   1.000
_cell.length_b   1.000
_cell.length_c   1.000
_cell.angle_alpha   90.00
_cell.angle_beta   90.00
_cell.angle_gamma   90.00
#
_symmetry.space_group_name_H-M   'P 1'
#
loop_
_entity.id
_entity.type
_entity.pdbx_description
1 polymer ?
#
loop_
_entity_poly.entity_id
_entity_poly.type
_entity_poly.pdbx_seq_one_letter_code
_entity_poly.pdbx_strand_id
1 'polypeptide(L)'
;MKLEGANNADREYFVRHCAEPSLKVLVGKPIVSRSTGSWVIPVSRRFNNAADRFVGVVLATIELDPVNQILTTFEIGHQGALALALSDGTILVRRPFAVENLGKSLAGTPLQQSIATRASDT
;
A
#
# COMPACT_ATOMS: atom_id res chain seq x y z
N MET A 1 -28.40 2.38 0.76
CA MET A 1 -27.01 2.89 0.59
C MET A 1 -26.77 3.06 -0.90
N LYS A 2 -26.70 4.31 -1.39
CA LYS A 2 -26.57 4.62 -2.82
C LYS A 2 -25.09 4.88 -3.12
N LEU A 3 -24.46 3.99 -3.89
CA LEU A 3 -23.04 4.00 -4.22
C LEU A 3 -22.71 5.00 -5.35
N GLU A 4 -23.22 6.22 -5.28
CA GLU A 4 -22.82 7.28 -6.20
C GLU A 4 -21.38 7.70 -5.83
N GLY A 5 -20.40 7.24 -6.61
CA GLY A 5 -18.96 7.45 -6.36
C GLY A 5 -18.14 6.18 -6.06
N ALA A 6 -18.72 4.98 -6.10
CA ALA A 6 -18.01 3.74 -5.76
C ALA A 6 -17.23 3.08 -6.91
N ASN A 7 -17.21 3.68 -8.10
CA ASN A 7 -16.42 3.15 -9.20
C ASN A 7 -14.92 3.23 -8.83
N ASN A 8 -14.20 2.13 -9.02
CA ASN A 8 -12.76 2.03 -8.79
C ASN A 8 -11.97 1.60 -10.03
N ALA A 9 -12.60 1.65 -11.22
CA ALA A 9 -11.95 1.27 -12.47
C ALA A 9 -10.76 2.18 -12.83
N ASP A 10 -10.72 3.40 -12.33
CA ASP A 10 -9.62 4.36 -12.47
C ASP A 10 -8.44 4.09 -11.53
N ARG A 11 -8.60 3.21 -10.53
CA ARG A 11 -7.55 2.96 -9.52
C ARG A 11 -6.40 2.17 -10.13
N GLU A 12 -5.20 2.50 -9.71
CA GLU A 12 -3.97 1.87 -10.18
C GLU A 12 -4.03 0.33 -10.07
N TYR A 13 -4.48 -0.22 -8.94
CA TYR A 13 -4.61 -1.67 -8.79
C TYR A 13 -5.58 -2.29 -9.79
N PHE A 14 -6.65 -1.59 -10.17
CA PHE A 14 -7.62 -2.08 -11.15
C PHE A 14 -7.00 -2.07 -12.55
N VAL A 15 -6.41 -0.94 -12.93
CA VAL A 15 -5.74 -0.78 -14.23
C VAL A 15 -4.63 -1.81 -14.41
N ARG A 16 -3.80 -2.02 -13.38
CA ARG A 16 -2.72 -3.03 -13.37
C ARG A 16 -3.27 -4.44 -13.54
N HIS A 17 -4.25 -4.84 -12.74
CA HIS A 17 -4.86 -6.18 -12.85
C HIS A 17 -5.62 -6.37 -14.15
N CYS A 18 -6.15 -5.31 -14.78
CA CYS A 18 -6.78 -5.41 -16.09
C CYS A 18 -5.75 -5.64 -17.20
N ALA A 19 -4.62 -4.90 -17.16
CA ALA A 19 -3.57 -4.92 -18.17
C ALA A 19 -2.64 -6.14 -18.09
N GLU A 20 -2.39 -6.66 -16.88
CA GLU A 20 -1.45 -7.76 -16.64
C GLU A 20 -2.21 -9.05 -16.26
N PRO A 21 -1.90 -10.22 -16.87
CA PRO A 21 -2.56 -11.49 -16.56
C PRO A 21 -2.08 -12.14 -15.25
N SER A 22 -1.20 -11.47 -14.50
CA SER A 22 -0.64 -11.99 -13.25
C SER A 22 -1.73 -12.26 -12.20
N LEU A 23 -1.69 -13.44 -11.59
CA LEU A 23 -2.54 -13.80 -10.46
C LEU A 23 -1.88 -13.52 -9.10
N LYS A 24 -0.75 -12.81 -9.07
CA LYS A 24 -0.08 -12.42 -7.82
C LYS A 24 -0.90 -11.38 -7.06
N VAL A 25 -0.77 -11.39 -5.74
CA VAL A 25 -1.30 -10.32 -4.89
C VAL A 25 -0.51 -9.04 -5.16
N LEU A 26 -1.23 -7.92 -5.25
CA LEU A 26 -0.68 -6.58 -5.37
C LEU A 26 -1.03 -5.79 -4.11
N VAL A 27 0.00 -5.33 -3.41
CA VAL A 27 -0.10 -4.33 -2.34
C VAL A 27 0.20 -2.97 -2.96
N GLY A 28 -0.79 -2.08 -2.97
CA GLY A 28 -0.65 -0.75 -3.55
C GLY A 28 -0.22 0.29 -2.53
N LYS A 29 0.09 1.49 -3.03
CA LYS A 29 0.33 2.68 -2.20
C LYS A 29 -0.93 3.11 -1.43
N PRO A 30 -0.79 3.87 -0.33
CA PRO A 30 -1.93 4.37 0.41
C PRO A 30 -2.87 5.20 -0.46
N ILE A 31 -4.17 5.01 -0.28
CA ILE A 31 -5.23 5.79 -0.93
C ILE A 31 -6.33 6.13 0.08
N VAL A 32 -7.09 7.19 -0.19
CA VAL A 32 -8.33 7.43 0.52
C VAL A 32 -9.41 6.49 -0.03
N SER A 33 -10.01 5.68 0.85
CA SER A 33 -11.12 4.79 0.54
C SER A 33 -12.36 5.60 0.14
N ARG A 34 -13.01 5.24 -0.98
CA ARG A 34 -14.26 5.89 -1.42
C ARG A 34 -15.47 5.45 -0.62
N SER A 35 -15.41 4.29 0.05
CA SER A 35 -16.51 3.76 0.86
C SER A 35 -16.49 4.26 2.30
N THR A 36 -15.30 4.56 2.85
CA THR A 36 -15.14 4.95 4.26
C THR A 36 -14.54 6.33 4.47
N GLY A 37 -13.86 6.91 3.47
CA GLY A 37 -13.12 8.17 3.63
C GLY A 37 -11.79 8.03 4.37
N SER A 38 -11.47 6.85 4.90
CA SER A 38 -10.22 6.59 5.63
C SER A 38 -9.04 6.33 4.68
N TRP A 39 -7.82 6.63 5.13
CA TRP A 39 -6.61 6.17 4.46
C TRP A 39 -6.43 4.66 4.61
N VAL A 40 -6.20 3.98 3.49
CA VAL A 40 -6.04 2.53 3.44
C VAL A 40 -4.91 2.10 2.53
N ILE A 41 -4.33 0.93 2.82
CA ILE A 41 -3.44 0.20 1.92
C ILE A 41 -4.29 -0.82 1.16
N PRO A 42 -4.44 -0.71 -0.18
CA PRO A 42 -5.19 -1.67 -0.96
C PRO A 42 -4.36 -2.96 -1.16
N VAL A 43 -4.95 -4.10 -0.82
CA VAL A 43 -4.42 -5.43 -1.09
C VAL A 43 -5.37 -6.10 -2.06
N SER A 44 -4.88 -6.41 -3.27
CA SER A 44 -5.75 -6.77 -4.38
C SER A 44 -5.22 -7.96 -5.15
N ARG A 45 -6.14 -8.70 -5.78
CA ARG A 45 -5.78 -9.80 -6.70
C ARG A 45 -6.72 -9.80 -7.90
N ARG A 46 -6.16 -10.10 -9.07
CA ARG A 46 -6.92 -10.35 -10.30
C ARG A 46 -7.92 -11.50 -10.10
N PHE A 47 -9.13 -11.31 -10.59
CA PHE A 47 -10.17 -12.32 -10.63
C PHE A 47 -10.47 -12.70 -12.08
N ASN A 48 -10.31 -14.00 -12.38
CA ASN A 48 -10.59 -14.57 -13.68
C ASN A 48 -11.81 -15.50 -13.59
N ASN A 49 -12.52 -15.65 -14.70
CA ASN A 49 -13.52 -16.71 -14.85
C ASN A 49 -12.85 -18.06 -15.20
N ALA A 50 -13.66 -19.11 -15.35
CA ALA A 50 -13.18 -20.46 -15.69
C ALA A 50 -12.48 -20.57 -17.06
N ALA A 51 -12.57 -19.55 -17.91
CA ALA A 51 -11.87 -19.47 -19.19
C ALA A 51 -10.62 -18.56 -19.10
N ASP A 52 -10.11 -18.31 -17.90
CA ASP A 52 -8.95 -17.46 -17.59
C ASP A 52 -9.05 -15.99 -18.06
N ARG A 53 -10.26 -15.51 -18.37
CA ARG A 53 -10.48 -14.13 -18.77
C ARG A 53 -10.69 -13.23 -17.56
N PHE A 54 -10.13 -12.01 -17.62
CA PHE A 54 -10.34 -10.97 -16.60
C PHE A 54 -11.84 -10.71 -16.43
N VAL A 55 -12.31 -10.76 -15.19
CA VAL A 55 -13.68 -10.36 -14.85
C VAL A 55 -13.74 -9.37 -13.68
N GLY A 56 -12.59 -9.03 -13.08
CA GLY A 56 -12.51 -7.98 -12.07
C GLY A 56 -11.38 -8.17 -11.08
N VAL A 57 -11.53 -7.55 -9.91
CA VAL A 57 -10.54 -7.52 -8.85
C VAL A 57 -11.20 -7.88 -7.52
N VAL A 58 -10.59 -8.79 -6.78
CA VAL A 58 -10.88 -8.98 -5.36
C VAL A 58 -10.03 -7.97 -4.59
N LEU A 59 -10.65 -7.16 -3.75
CA LEU A 59 -10.01 -6.09 -2.99
C LEU A 59 -10.26 -6.25 -1.50
N ALA A 60 -9.18 -6.21 -0.72
CA ALA A 60 -9.18 -5.99 0.71
C ALA A 60 -8.41 -4.70 1.01
N THR A 61 -8.70 -4.07 2.14
CA THR A 61 -8.04 -2.82 2.56
C THR A 61 -7.59 -2.92 4.00
N ILE A 62 -6.36 -2.47 4.26
CA ILE A 62 -5.83 -2.31 5.63
C ILE A 62 -5.93 -0.83 5.98
N GLU A 63 -6.61 -0.48 7.07
CA GLU A 63 -6.66 0.90 7.55
C GLU A 63 -5.31 1.36 8.10
N LEU A 64 -4.92 2.60 7.80
CA LEU A 64 -3.64 3.12 8.28
C LEU A 64 -3.62 3.46 9.77
N ASP A 65 -4.74 3.88 10.35
CA ASP A 65 -4.78 4.34 11.74
C ASP A 65 -4.35 3.25 12.73
N PRO A 66 -4.86 2.00 12.65
CA PRO A 66 -4.37 0.91 13.49
C PRO A 66 -2.88 0.61 13.29
N VAL A 67 -2.39 0.64 12.05
CA VAL A 67 -0.96 0.40 11.77
C VAL A 67 -0.10 1.52 12.37
N ASN A 68 -0.53 2.77 12.23
CA ASN A 68 0.15 3.92 12.83
C ASN A 68 0.19 3.80 14.36
N GLN A 69 -0.93 3.44 14.99
CA GLN A 69 -0.98 3.22 16.45
C GLN A 69 0.02 2.15 16.89
N ILE A 70 0.12 1.03 16.16
CA ILE A 70 1.13 0.00 16.43
C ILE A 70 2.55 0.58 16.33
N LEU A 71 2.86 1.41 15.34
CA LEU A 71 4.18 2.05 15.23
C LEU A 71 4.47 3.04 16.38
N THR A 72 3.44 3.61 17.01
CA THR A 72 3.63 4.52 18.16
C THR A 72 3.97 3.81 19.47
N THR A 73 3.71 2.50 19.60
CA THR A 73 3.98 1.76 20.84
C THR A 73 5.47 1.47 21.06
N PHE A 74 6.30 1.59 20.03
CA PHE A 74 7.74 1.38 20.12
C PHE A 74 8.46 2.58 20.76
N GLU A 75 9.31 2.33 21.75
CA GLU A 75 10.16 3.36 22.37
C GLU A 75 11.48 3.49 21.59
N ILE A 76 11.58 4.54 20.77
CA ILE A 76 12.74 4.80 19.87
C ILE A 76 13.39 6.17 20.12
N GLY A 77 12.99 6.86 21.19
CA GLY A 77 13.41 8.23 21.50
C GLY A 77 12.75 9.29 20.62
N HIS A 78 12.90 10.57 20.99
CA HIS A 78 12.22 11.70 20.34
C HIS A 78 12.69 12.01 18.91
N GLN A 79 13.88 11.53 18.54
CA GLN A 79 14.46 11.73 17.21
C GLN A 79 14.38 10.45 16.35
N GLY A 80 13.84 9.36 16.90
CA GLY A 80 13.68 8.10 16.18
C GLY A 80 12.54 8.18 15.15
N ALA A 81 12.71 7.45 14.05
CA ALA A 81 11.68 7.30 13.02
C ALA A 81 11.47 5.82 12.71
N LEU A 82 10.21 5.44 12.51
CA LEU A 82 9.82 4.13 12.01
C LEU A 82 9.01 4.32 10.74
N ALA A 83 9.24 3.50 9.73
CA ALA A 83 8.46 3.49 8.51
C ALA A 83 8.14 2.06 8.11
N LEU A 84 6.90 1.84 7.71
CA LEU A 84 6.51 0.69 6.91
C LEU A 84 6.53 1.13 5.44
N ALA A 85 7.28 0.42 4.61
CA ALA A 85 7.42 0.72 3.20
C ALA A 85 7.33 -0.55 2.35
N LEU A 86 6.91 -0.41 1.11
CA LEU A 86 7.05 -1.45 0.10
C LEU A 86 8.53 -1.64 -0.26
N SER A 87 8.87 -2.79 -0.83
CA SER A 87 10.24 -3.11 -1.24
C SER A 87 10.81 -2.12 -2.28
N ASP A 88 9.96 -1.45 -3.05
CA ASP A 88 10.37 -0.39 -3.98
C ASP A 88 10.67 0.96 -3.29
N GLY A 89 10.52 1.03 -1.96
CA GLY A 89 10.75 2.22 -1.15
C GLY A 89 9.51 3.09 -0.93
N THR A 90 8.34 2.73 -1.48
CA THR A 90 7.09 3.49 -1.26
C THR A 90 6.67 3.43 0.20
N ILE A 91 6.58 4.58 0.86
CA ILE A 91 6.17 4.70 2.26
C ILE A 91 4.67 4.42 2.36
N LEU A 92 4.31 3.41 3.16
CA LEU A 92 2.93 3.07 3.48
C LEU A 92 2.44 3.82 4.72
N VAL A 93 3.28 3.91 5.76
CA VAL A 93 3.04 4.71 6.96
C VAL A 93 4.38 5.00 7.63
N ARG A 94 4.49 6.14 8.32
CA ARG A 94 5.69 6.57 9.02
C ARG A 94 5.35 7.25 10.34
N ARG A 95 6.22 7.10 11.34
CA ARG A 95 6.26 7.89 12.57
C ARG A 95 7.47 8.85 12.54
N PRO A 96 7.32 10.15 12.92
CA PRO A 96 6.04 10.83 13.20
C PRO A 96 5.13 10.84 11.97
N PHE A 97 3.82 10.73 12.23
CA PHE A 97 2.82 10.65 11.17
C PHE A 97 2.64 12.00 10.50
N ALA A 98 2.67 11.98 9.16
CA ALA A 98 2.41 13.13 8.33
C ALA A 98 1.84 12.63 7.00
N VAL A 99 0.66 13.14 6.60
CA VAL A 99 -0.06 12.67 5.40
C VAL A 99 0.78 12.87 4.15
N GLU A 100 1.58 13.93 4.10
CA GLU A 100 2.52 14.24 3.02
C GLU A 100 3.61 13.19 2.82
N ASN A 101 3.82 12.27 3.76
CA ASN A 101 4.77 11.17 3.61
C ASN A 101 4.15 9.93 2.95
N LEU A 102 2.83 9.80 2.95
CA LEU A 102 2.15 8.63 2.39
C LEU A 102 2.36 8.55 0.88
N GLY A 103 2.81 7.39 0.41
CA GLY A 103 3.06 7.14 -1.01
C GLY A 103 4.33 7.80 -1.57
N LYS A 104 5.08 8.59 -0.78
CA LYS A 104 6.41 9.06 -1.20
C LYS A 104 7.37 7.88 -1.30
N SER A 105 8.38 8.01 -2.15
CA SER A 105 9.39 6.99 -2.32
C SER A 105 10.67 7.33 -1.57
N LEU A 106 11.23 6.34 -0.87
CA LEU A 106 12.59 6.34 -0.35
C LEU A 106 13.60 5.89 -1.41
N ALA A 107 13.16 5.60 -2.64
CA ALA A 107 14.03 5.11 -3.69
C ALA A 107 15.21 6.05 -3.95
N GLY A 108 16.41 5.48 -4.05
CA GLY A 108 17.65 6.22 -4.28
C GLY A 108 18.19 6.98 -3.07
N THR A 109 17.51 6.93 -1.91
CA THR A 109 18.06 7.50 -0.68
C THR A 109 19.14 6.59 -0.07
N PRO A 110 20.10 7.13 0.70
CA PRO A 110 21.06 6.31 1.45
C PRO A 110 20.38 5.30 2.39
N LEU A 111 19.21 5.65 2.93
CA LEU A 111 18.42 4.76 3.78
C LEU A 111 17.97 3.50 3.01
N GLN A 112 17.40 3.65 1.82
CA GLN A 112 16.98 2.49 1.01
C GLN A 112 18.18 1.59 0.67
N GLN A 113 19.31 2.19 0.27
CA GLN A 113 20.53 1.43 -0.05
C GLN A 113 20.99 0.60 1.15
N SER A 114 21.04 1.20 2.35
CA SER A 114 21.44 0.48 3.57
C SER A 114 20.51 -0.68 3.94
N ILE A 115 19.21 -0.59 3.64
CA ILE A 115 18.24 -1.67 3.87
C ILE A 115 18.44 -2.79 2.85
N ALA A 116 18.63 -2.45 1.57
CA ALA A 116 18.83 -3.42 0.49
C ALA A 116 20.12 -4.24 0.67
N THR A 117 21.20 -3.60 1.12
CA THR A 117 22.45 -4.30 1.44
C THR A 117 22.24 -5.33 2.57
N ARG A 118 21.59 -4.93 3.66
CA ARG A 118 21.34 -5.83 4.81
C ARG A 118 20.41 -7.01 4.50
N ALA A 119 19.44 -6.82 3.61
CA ALA A 119 18.52 -7.88 3.21
C ALA A 119 19.20 -8.95 2.33
N SER A 120 20.34 -8.63 1.71
CA SER A 120 21.08 -9.55 0.83
C SER A 120 22.09 -10.44 1.58
N ASP A 121 22.32 -10.17 2.87
CA ASP A 121 23.26 -10.88 3.74
C ASP A 121 22.60 -12.01 4.58
N THR A 122 21.32 -12.31 4.32
CA THR A 122 20.52 -13.38 4.97
C THR A 122 19.95 -14.33 3.93
#